data_AF-A0A5C7SRB4-F1
#
_entry.id   AF-A0A5C7SRB4-F1
#
_cell.length_a   1.000
_cell.length_b   1.000
_cell.length_c   1.000
_cell.angle_alpha   90.00
_cell.angle_beta   90.00
_cell.angle_gamma   90.00
#
_symmetry.space_group_name_H-M   'P 1'
#
loop_
_entity.id
_entity.type
_entity.pdbx_description
1 polymer ?
#
loop_
_entity_poly.entity_id
_entity_poly.type
_entity_poly.pdbx_seq_one_letter_code
_entity_poly.pdbx_strand_id
1 'polypeptide(L)'
;VQLEFQGDDLKRRVGNPNIHSVLEYSSRTGVTRSLVKGGTKYHQMLLKAFAEHLLHTSLDAQRLMAPTLDLSALRLGFDVPQAQVDGFNVLQVKSISMMSPDNRLKLDCTAMAASEHRCVTDLLAEKLPGPMAENWMVTAAQINLYYPPEPGKARAKVVTIEITRKGRLNLHKFDAAMQAQLEGYLVALGILSKGQTLNPQEMRTSNTSNLQPAYED
;
A
#
# COMPACT_ATOMS: atom_id res chain seq x y z
N VAL A 1 -23.43 -20.05 14.54
CA VAL A 1 -24.43 -21.11 14.27
C VAL A 1 -24.87 -21.64 15.61
N GLN A 2 -26.17 -21.69 15.88
CA GLN A 2 -26.73 -22.19 17.12
C GLN A 2 -27.47 -23.50 16.78
N LEU A 3 -27.18 -24.55 17.54
CA LEU A 3 -27.80 -25.86 17.39
C LEU A 3 -28.70 -26.08 18.59
N GLU A 4 -29.98 -26.33 18.34
CA GLU A 4 -30.99 -26.52 19.38
C GLU A 4 -31.80 -27.77 19.05
N PHE A 5 -32.06 -28.58 20.06
CA PHE A 5 -33.00 -29.68 19.96
C PHE A 5 -34.41 -29.14 20.22
N GLN A 6 -35.34 -29.46 19.32
CA GLN A 6 -36.76 -29.19 19.51
C GLN A 6 -37.49 -30.54 19.59
N GLY A 7 -37.59 -31.10 20.79
CA GLY A 7 -37.91 -32.52 20.97
C GLY A 7 -36.71 -33.39 20.63
N ASP A 8 -36.93 -34.52 19.95
CA ASP A 8 -35.87 -35.45 19.54
C ASP A 8 -35.17 -35.03 18.23
N ASP A 9 -35.67 -33.98 17.57
CA ASP A 9 -35.11 -33.48 16.31
C ASP A 9 -34.10 -32.34 16.54
N LEU A 10 -32.88 -32.53 16.05
CA LEU A 10 -31.85 -31.49 15.98
C LEU A 10 -32.21 -30.50 14.86
N LYS A 11 -32.67 -29.30 15.22
CA LYS A 11 -32.96 -28.25 14.25
C LYS A 11 -31.83 -27.23 14.18
N ARG A 12 -31.22 -27.11 12.99
CA ARG A 12 -30.26 -26.06 12.68
C ARG A 12 -31.01 -24.76 12.42
N ARG A 13 -31.01 -23.83 13.38
CA ARG A 13 -31.50 -22.47 13.15
C ARG A 13 -30.36 -21.55 12.72
N VAL A 14 -30.54 -20.83 11.62
CA VAL A 14 -29.63 -19.77 11.20
C VAL A 14 -29.88 -18.59 12.12
N GLY A 15 -29.22 -18.55 13.28
CA GLY A 15 -29.29 -17.41 14.19
C GLY A 15 -28.90 -16.12 13.47
N ASN A 16 -29.70 -15.06 13.67
CA ASN A 16 -29.69 -13.78 12.93
C ASN A 16 -28.27 -13.35 12.52
N PRO A 17 -27.82 -13.71 11.30
CA PRO A 17 -26.48 -13.40 10.89
C PRO A 17 -26.52 -11.97 10.34
N ASN A 18 -26.36 -10.97 11.20
CA ASN A 18 -25.98 -9.65 10.74
C ASN A 18 -24.52 -9.73 10.25
N ILE A 19 -24.35 -10.30 9.06
CA ILE A 19 -23.10 -10.18 8.32
C ILE A 19 -23.15 -8.78 7.73
N HIS A 20 -22.45 -7.85 8.39
CA HIS A 20 -22.18 -6.54 7.80
C HIS A 20 -21.41 -6.78 6.49
N SER A 21 -22.09 -6.56 5.38
CA SER A 21 -21.52 -6.62 4.03
C SER A 21 -21.62 -5.24 3.40
N VAL A 22 -20.49 -4.69 2.98
CA VAL A 22 -20.42 -3.44 2.24
C VAL A 22 -19.95 -3.73 0.83
N LEU A 23 -20.63 -3.14 -0.16
CA LEU A 23 -20.23 -3.18 -1.56
C LEU A 23 -20.15 -1.74 -2.07
N GLU A 24 -19.01 -1.41 -2.68
CA GLU A 24 -18.76 -0.13 -3.32
C GLU A 24 -18.56 -0.41 -4.82
N TYR A 25 -19.33 0.28 -5.65
CA TYR A 25 -19.24 0.16 -7.11
C TYR A 25 -18.93 1.53 -7.72
N SER A 26 -17.92 1.57 -8.59
CA SER A 26 -17.60 2.75 -9.39
C SER A 26 -18.18 2.59 -10.79
N SER A 27 -19.25 3.29 -11.11
CA SER A 27 -19.83 3.30 -12.48
C SER A 27 -18.86 3.81 -13.53
N ARG A 28 -17.91 4.68 -13.14
CA ARG A 28 -16.87 5.21 -14.02
C ARG A 28 -15.81 4.18 -14.43
N THR A 29 -15.46 3.24 -13.55
CA THR A 29 -14.34 2.30 -13.77
C THR A 29 -14.78 0.84 -13.86
N GLY A 30 -16.02 0.53 -13.50
CA GLY A 30 -16.52 -0.84 -13.36
C GLY A 30 -15.96 -1.59 -12.14
N VAL A 31 -15.04 -0.99 -11.37
CA VAL A 31 -14.43 -1.65 -10.20
C VAL A 31 -15.45 -1.78 -9.09
N THR A 32 -15.56 -3.00 -8.56
CA THR A 32 -16.39 -3.30 -7.38
C THR A 32 -15.51 -3.75 -6.22
N ARG A 33 -15.63 -3.10 -5.06
CA ARG A 33 -14.99 -3.50 -3.81
C ARG A 33 -16.03 -4.10 -2.88
N SER A 34 -15.70 -5.23 -2.26
CA SER A 34 -16.55 -5.86 -1.25
C SER A 34 -15.79 -6.00 0.07
N LEU A 35 -16.48 -5.70 1.16
CA LEU A 35 -16.05 -5.93 2.54
C LEU A 35 -17.10 -6.84 3.18
N VAL A 36 -16.79 -8.13 3.26
CA VAL A 36 -17.69 -9.14 3.83
C VAL A 36 -16.90 -10.09 4.72
N LYS A 37 -17.46 -10.43 5.87
CA LYS A 37 -16.89 -11.42 6.78
C LYS A 37 -17.11 -12.82 6.20
N GLY A 38 -16.04 -13.61 6.05
CA GLY A 38 -16.12 -14.99 5.55
C GLY A 38 -15.13 -15.35 4.44
N GLY A 39 -14.33 -14.39 3.96
CA GLY A 39 -13.26 -14.65 2.98
C GLY A 39 -13.78 -14.84 1.55
N THR A 40 -12.90 -15.31 0.65
CA THR A 40 -13.08 -15.24 -0.82
C THR A 40 -14.43 -15.73 -1.32
N LYS A 41 -14.94 -16.83 -0.77
CA LYS A 41 -16.25 -17.41 -1.15
C LYS A 41 -17.40 -16.41 -0.98
N TYR A 42 -17.41 -15.67 0.13
CA TYR A 42 -18.47 -14.69 0.41
C TYR A 42 -18.31 -13.44 -0.45
N HIS A 43 -17.07 -13.01 -0.72
CA HIS A 43 -16.81 -11.93 -1.67
C HIS A 43 -17.32 -12.28 -3.07
N GLN A 44 -17.01 -13.49 -3.58
CA GLN A 44 -17.48 -13.95 -4.89
C GLN A 44 -19.00 -14.04 -4.96
N MET A 45 -19.64 -14.59 -3.93
CA MET A 45 -21.10 -14.68 -3.88
C MET A 45 -21.75 -13.30 -3.94
N LEU A 46 -21.26 -12.33 -3.15
CA LEU A 46 -21.79 -10.97 -3.12
C LEU A 46 -21.58 -10.24 -4.45
N LEU A 47 -20.38 -10.35 -5.03
CA LEU A 47 -20.04 -9.73 -6.31
C LEU A 47 -20.85 -10.33 -7.46
N LYS A 48 -21.07 -11.65 -7.45
CA LYS A 48 -21.89 -12.34 -8.44
C LYS A 48 -23.35 -11.90 -8.37
N ALA A 49 -23.92 -11.88 -7.17
CA ALA A 49 -25.30 -11.41 -6.97
C ALA A 49 -25.47 -9.94 -7.38
N PHE A 50 -24.50 -9.08 -7.07
CA PHE A 50 -24.49 -7.69 -7.52
C PHE A 50 -24.46 -7.59 -9.06
N ALA A 51 -23.56 -8.32 -9.72
CA ALA A 51 -23.45 -8.30 -11.16
C ALA A 51 -24.73 -8.81 -11.85
N GLU A 52 -25.28 -9.93 -11.38
CA GLU A 52 -26.45 -10.57 -11.99
C GLU A 52 -27.74 -9.78 -11.76
N HIS A 53 -27.95 -9.28 -10.55
CA HIS A 53 -29.24 -8.68 -10.18
C HIS A 53 -29.28 -7.16 -10.34
N LEU A 54 -28.14 -6.46 -10.20
CA LEU A 54 -28.10 -5.00 -10.28
C LEU A 54 -27.45 -4.49 -11.56
N LEU A 55 -26.49 -5.22 -12.14
CA LEU A 55 -25.86 -4.85 -13.41
C LEU A 55 -26.37 -5.67 -14.61
N HIS A 56 -27.26 -6.64 -14.37
CA HIS A 56 -27.82 -7.54 -15.38
C HIS A 56 -26.75 -8.21 -16.27
N THR A 57 -25.60 -8.54 -15.67
CA THR A 57 -24.44 -9.14 -16.35
C THR A 57 -24.04 -10.44 -15.66
N SER A 58 -23.74 -11.47 -16.45
CA SER A 58 -23.07 -12.67 -15.95
C SER A 58 -21.57 -12.41 -15.91
N LEU A 59 -20.96 -12.58 -14.74
CA LEU A 59 -19.58 -12.15 -14.49
C LEU A 59 -18.77 -13.30 -13.92
N ASP A 60 -17.67 -13.66 -14.60
CA ASP A 60 -16.58 -14.42 -13.99
C ASP A 60 -15.69 -13.43 -13.22
N ALA A 61 -16.07 -13.16 -11.97
CA ALA A 61 -15.43 -12.14 -11.14
C ALA A 61 -13.98 -12.52 -10.82
N GLN A 62 -13.04 -11.97 -11.59
CA GLN A 62 -11.62 -12.08 -11.31
C GLN A 62 -11.18 -11.07 -10.27
N ARG A 63 -10.31 -11.51 -9.36
CA ARG A 63 -9.71 -10.62 -8.37
C ARG A 63 -8.76 -9.66 -9.09
N LEU A 64 -9.13 -8.40 -9.16
CA LEU A 64 -8.20 -7.35 -9.54
C LEU A 64 -7.12 -7.26 -8.46
N MET A 65 -5.86 -7.52 -8.85
CA MET A 65 -4.72 -7.23 -8.00
C MET A 65 -4.64 -5.72 -7.83
N ALA A 66 -4.63 -5.25 -6.58
CA ALA A 66 -4.38 -3.84 -6.33
C ALA A 66 -3.01 -3.48 -6.93
N PRO A 67 -2.89 -2.36 -7.66
CA PRO A 67 -1.61 -1.92 -8.17
C PRO A 67 -0.62 -1.81 -7.00
N THR A 68 0.54 -2.43 -7.17
CA THR A 68 1.61 -2.41 -6.16
C THR A 68 2.62 -1.34 -6.50
N LEU A 69 3.14 -0.65 -5.49
CA LEU A 69 4.26 0.27 -5.66
C LEU A 69 5.53 -0.52 -5.93
N ASP A 70 6.36 -0.05 -6.85
CA ASP A 70 7.72 -0.56 -6.94
C ASP A 70 8.59 0.17 -5.90
N LEU A 71 9.17 -0.60 -4.97
CA LEU A 71 10.06 -0.10 -3.93
C LEU A 71 11.54 -0.46 -4.22
N SER A 72 11.83 -0.99 -5.40
CA SER A 72 13.17 -1.44 -5.80
C SER A 72 14.23 -0.34 -5.67
N ALA A 73 13.87 0.91 -5.98
CA ALA A 73 14.74 2.08 -5.85
C ALA A 73 15.34 2.24 -4.43
N LEU A 74 14.58 1.86 -3.39
CA LEU A 74 15.01 1.98 -2.00
C LEU A 74 16.14 1.02 -1.59
N ARG A 75 16.51 0.06 -2.45
CA ARG A 75 17.68 -0.79 -2.24
C ARG A 75 19.00 -0.01 -2.33
N LEU A 76 18.98 1.10 -3.07
CA LEU A 76 20.13 2.00 -3.24
C LEU A 76 20.13 3.15 -2.22
N GLY A 77 19.22 3.12 -1.24
CA GLY A 77 19.03 4.19 -0.27
C GLY A 77 17.90 5.14 -0.65
N PHE A 78 17.95 6.37 -0.14
CA PHE A 78 16.97 7.42 -0.43
C PHE A 78 17.74 8.71 -0.74
N ASP A 79 17.97 8.94 -2.03
CA ASP A 79 18.70 10.11 -2.51
C ASP A 79 17.77 10.97 -3.38
N VAL A 80 17.42 12.14 -2.87
CA VAL A 80 16.56 13.12 -3.55
C VAL A 80 17.17 14.49 -3.36
N PRO A 81 17.91 15.03 -4.36
CA PRO A 81 18.60 16.31 -4.24
C PRO A 81 17.70 17.48 -3.82
N GLN A 82 16.44 17.48 -4.25
CA GLN A 82 15.45 18.49 -3.87
C GLN A 82 15.21 18.53 -2.35
N ALA A 83 15.30 17.40 -1.65
CA ALA A 83 15.10 17.38 -0.20
C ALA A 83 16.18 18.17 0.56
N GLN A 84 17.41 18.23 0.01
CA GLN A 84 18.48 19.05 0.57
C GLN A 84 18.19 20.55 0.39
N VAL A 85 17.64 20.93 -0.77
CA VAL A 85 17.21 22.31 -1.05
C VAL A 85 16.08 22.73 -0.12
N ASP A 86 15.18 21.80 0.20
CA ASP A 86 14.03 22.07 1.06
C ASP A 86 14.37 22.02 2.58
N GLY A 87 15.65 21.90 2.92
CA GLY A 87 16.17 22.09 4.28
C GLY A 87 16.43 20.82 5.10
N PHE A 88 16.28 19.63 4.52
CA PHE A 88 16.73 18.40 5.16
C PHE A 88 18.26 18.28 5.03
N ASN A 89 18.96 17.78 6.04
CA ASN A 89 20.42 17.60 6.01
C ASN A 89 20.86 16.14 6.02
N VAL A 90 19.98 15.23 6.44
CA VAL A 90 20.22 13.79 6.42
C VAL A 90 18.98 13.08 5.92
N LEU A 91 19.17 12.24 4.91
CA LEU A 91 18.18 11.34 4.36
C LEU A 91 18.58 9.91 4.71
N GLN A 92 17.71 9.17 5.39
CA GLN A 92 18.02 7.84 5.88
C GLN A 92 16.91 6.86 5.54
N VAL A 93 17.23 5.77 4.83
CA VAL A 93 16.38 4.57 4.89
C VAL A 93 16.59 3.93 6.26
N LYS A 94 15.65 4.14 7.18
CA LYS A 94 15.74 3.71 8.58
C LYS A 94 15.52 2.22 8.73
N SER A 95 14.54 1.67 8.01
CA SER A 95 14.24 0.24 8.02
C SER A 95 13.75 -0.23 6.66
N ILE A 96 13.96 -1.51 6.37
CA ILE A 96 13.53 -2.17 5.14
C ILE A 96 13.01 -3.58 5.45
N SER A 97 11.92 -3.96 4.78
CA SER A 97 11.35 -5.31 4.80
C SER A 97 11.55 -5.94 3.44
N MET A 98 12.22 -7.08 3.37
CA MET A 98 12.52 -7.80 2.13
C MET A 98 11.90 -9.20 2.14
N MET A 99 11.51 -9.68 0.97
CA MET A 99 10.96 -11.03 0.76
C MET A 99 11.85 -11.78 -0.24
N SER A 100 12.19 -13.03 0.08
CA SER A 100 12.93 -13.90 -0.83
C SER A 100 12.16 -14.16 -2.14
N PRO A 101 12.84 -14.46 -3.25
CA PRO A 101 12.18 -14.71 -4.54
C PRO A 101 11.14 -15.85 -4.50
N ASP A 102 11.34 -16.84 -3.63
CA ASP A 102 10.42 -17.97 -3.43
C ASP A 102 9.29 -17.67 -2.44
N ASN A 103 9.22 -16.46 -1.88
CA ASN A 103 8.27 -16.01 -0.87
C ASN A 103 8.25 -16.82 0.44
N ARG A 104 9.31 -17.61 0.72
CA ARG A 104 9.38 -18.45 1.93
C ARG A 104 10.07 -17.77 3.10
N LEU A 105 10.82 -16.70 2.86
CA LEU A 105 11.56 -15.99 3.89
C LEU A 105 11.34 -14.48 3.79
N LYS A 106 11.02 -13.89 4.94
CA LYS A 106 10.93 -12.45 5.13
C LYS A 106 12.05 -12.00 6.06
N LEU A 107 12.70 -10.92 5.69
CA LEU A 107 13.72 -10.25 6.49
C LEU A 107 13.26 -8.82 6.80
N ASP A 108 13.35 -8.43 8.06
CA ASP A 108 13.09 -7.07 8.52
C ASP A 108 14.35 -6.53 9.18
N CYS A 109 14.90 -5.44 8.63
CA CYS A 109 16.13 -4.82 9.11
C CYS A 109 15.88 -3.36 9.47
N THR A 110 16.51 -2.91 10.55
CA THR A 110 16.40 -1.53 11.04
C THR A 110 17.78 -1.02 11.45
N ALA A 111 18.18 0.14 10.95
CA ALA A 111 19.38 0.83 11.40
C ALA A 111 19.20 1.31 12.85
N MET A 112 20.07 0.90 13.76
CA MET A 112 19.97 1.27 15.19
C MET A 112 20.53 2.68 15.45
N ALA A 113 20.26 3.28 16.61
CA ALA A 113 20.76 4.62 16.94
C ALA A 113 22.30 4.71 16.88
N ALA A 114 22.99 3.62 17.25
CA ALA A 114 24.44 3.51 17.19
C ALA A 114 25.03 3.57 15.77
N SER A 115 24.20 3.55 14.72
CA SER A 115 24.67 3.66 13.34
C SER A 115 24.81 5.11 12.85
N GLU A 116 24.63 6.12 13.70
CA GLU A 116 24.86 7.54 13.38
C GLU A 116 24.20 7.97 12.06
N HIS A 117 22.91 7.68 11.92
CA HIS A 117 22.10 7.97 10.72
C HIS A 117 22.49 7.25 9.41
N ARG A 118 23.44 6.30 9.43
CA ARG A 118 23.70 5.42 8.27
C ARG A 118 22.43 4.72 7.79
N CYS A 119 22.27 4.56 6.48
CA CYS A 119 21.14 3.86 5.91
C CYS A 119 21.19 2.37 6.25
N VAL A 120 20.02 1.77 6.45
CA VAL A 120 19.91 0.32 6.67
C VAL A 120 20.41 -0.47 5.46
N THR A 121 20.35 0.10 4.26
CA THR A 121 20.85 -0.50 3.01
C THR A 121 22.35 -0.73 3.05
N ASP A 122 23.11 0.27 3.50
CA ASP A 122 24.57 0.18 3.60
C ASP A 122 24.98 -0.85 4.66
N LEU A 123 24.31 -0.79 5.82
CA LEU A 123 24.52 -1.76 6.90
C LEU A 123 24.17 -3.18 6.45
N LEU A 124 23.10 -3.34 5.66
CA LEU A 124 22.71 -4.65 5.15
C LEU A 124 23.71 -5.17 4.13
N ALA A 125 24.18 -4.32 3.21
CA ALA A 125 25.21 -4.69 2.24
C ALA A 125 26.51 -5.15 2.92
N GLU A 126 26.88 -4.54 4.05
CA GLU A 126 28.07 -4.93 4.82
C GLU A 126 27.89 -6.21 5.65
N LYS A 127 26.75 -6.37 6.33
CA LYS A 127 26.55 -7.42 7.34
C LYS A 127 25.82 -8.65 6.81
N LEU A 128 24.98 -8.49 5.78
CA LEU A 128 24.18 -9.55 5.18
C LEU A 128 23.96 -9.26 3.69
N PRO A 129 25.00 -9.40 2.83
CA PRO A 129 24.93 -9.00 1.43
C PRO A 129 23.98 -9.86 0.58
N GLY A 130 23.70 -11.10 0.98
CA GLY A 130 22.89 -12.07 0.21
C GLY A 130 21.54 -11.51 -0.28
N PRO A 131 20.65 -11.06 0.62
CA PRO A 131 19.36 -10.45 0.23
C PRO A 131 19.48 -9.29 -0.77
N MET A 132 20.56 -8.50 -0.69
CA MET A 132 20.80 -7.40 -1.62
C MET A 132 21.34 -7.89 -2.96
N ALA A 133 22.21 -8.90 -2.99
CA ALA A 133 22.75 -9.47 -4.22
C ALA A 133 21.70 -10.31 -5.00
N GLU A 134 20.84 -11.03 -4.29
CA GLU A 134 19.81 -11.92 -4.85
C GLU A 134 18.52 -11.19 -5.26
N ASN A 135 18.51 -9.86 -5.25
CA ASN A 135 17.37 -9.04 -5.65
C ASN A 135 16.08 -9.37 -4.87
N TRP A 136 16.19 -9.60 -3.56
CA TRP A 136 15.00 -9.82 -2.74
C TRP A 136 14.04 -8.63 -2.86
N MET A 137 12.75 -8.94 -2.91
CA MET A 137 11.71 -7.94 -3.16
C MET A 137 11.52 -7.05 -1.93
N VAL A 138 11.65 -5.74 -2.09
CA VAL A 138 11.32 -4.78 -1.03
C VAL A 138 9.80 -4.69 -0.88
N THR A 139 9.31 -5.02 0.31
CA THR A 139 7.87 -5.07 0.62
C THR A 139 7.40 -3.91 1.49
N ALA A 140 8.29 -3.31 2.27
CA ALA A 140 8.05 -2.10 3.05
C ALA A 140 9.36 -1.38 3.36
N ALA A 141 9.27 -0.09 3.66
CA ALA A 141 10.39 0.71 4.11
C ALA A 141 9.92 1.85 5.03
N GLN A 142 10.82 2.30 5.89
CA GLN A 142 10.70 3.55 6.63
C GLN A 142 11.85 4.48 6.24
N ILE A 143 11.53 5.69 5.84
CA ILE A 143 12.49 6.73 5.46
C ILE A 143 12.40 7.87 6.47
N ASN A 144 13.53 8.27 7.01
CA ASN A 144 13.65 9.42 7.91
C ASN A 144 14.37 10.56 7.19
N LEU A 145 13.77 11.74 7.21
CA LEU A 145 14.36 12.99 6.75
C LEU A 145 14.60 13.87 7.98
N TYR A 146 15.85 14.23 8.23
CA TYR A 146 16.24 15.04 9.38
C TYR A 146 16.46 16.49 8.96
N TYR A 147 15.92 17.41 9.75
CA TYR A 147 16.32 18.81 9.70
C TYR A 147 17.65 19.01 10.44
N PRO A 148 18.43 20.05 10.10
CA PRO A 148 19.54 20.45 10.95
C PRO A 148 19.04 20.73 12.39
N PRO A 149 19.81 20.34 13.41
CA PRO A 149 19.47 20.65 14.79
C PRO A 149 19.40 22.17 14.98
N GLU A 150 18.33 22.64 15.63
CA GLU A 150 18.21 24.06 15.97
C GLU A 150 19.34 24.49 16.91
N PRO A 151 19.82 25.75 16.83
CA PRO A 151 20.83 26.26 17.75
C PRO A 151 20.41 26.02 19.21
N GLY A 152 21.24 25.30 19.96
CA GLY A 152 20.99 24.95 21.37
C GLY A 152 20.16 23.68 21.61
N LYS A 153 19.68 22.98 20.56
CA LYS A 153 19.01 21.68 20.69
C LYS A 153 19.89 20.54 20.20
N ALA A 154 20.05 19.50 21.02
CA ALA A 154 20.84 18.32 20.65
C ALA A 154 20.14 17.38 19.65
N ARG A 155 18.80 17.47 19.51
CA ARG A 155 18.03 16.56 18.64
C ARG A 155 17.47 17.28 17.42
N ALA A 156 17.78 16.74 16.26
CA ALA A 156 17.16 17.11 14.98
C ALA A 156 15.66 16.75 14.97
N LYS A 157 14.85 17.64 14.39
CA LYS A 157 13.46 17.30 14.03
C LYS A 157 13.50 16.30 12.88
N VAL A 158 12.67 15.26 12.95
CA VAL A 158 12.60 14.20 11.94
C VAL A 158 11.21 14.13 11.32
N VAL A 159 11.16 13.97 10.00
CA VAL A 159 9.98 13.62 9.22
C VAL A 159 10.12 12.16 8.80
N THR A 160 9.07 11.36 8.99
CA THR A 160 9.12 9.91 8.75
C THR A 160 8.09 9.49 7.72
N ILE A 161 8.55 8.94 6.61
CA ILE A 161 7.70 8.31 5.59
C ILE A 161 7.67 6.80 5.86
N GLU A 162 6.47 6.25 5.99
CA GLU A 162 6.24 4.80 6.08
C GLU A 162 5.54 4.36 4.79
N ILE A 163 6.14 3.42 4.08
CA ILE A 163 5.63 2.96 2.79
C ILE A 163 5.64 1.44 2.69
N THR A 164 4.61 0.87 2.04
CA THR A 164 4.53 -0.55 1.71
C THR A 164 4.25 -0.75 0.24
N ARG A 165 4.71 -1.88 -0.31
CA ARG A 165 4.43 -2.30 -1.68
C ARG A 165 2.92 -2.38 -1.98
N LYS A 166 2.10 -2.66 -0.96
CA LYS A 166 0.63 -2.72 -1.06
C LYS A 166 -0.06 -1.35 -1.00
N GLY A 167 0.70 -0.26 -1.07
CA GLY A 167 0.15 1.10 -1.14
C GLY A 167 -0.22 1.72 0.20
N ARG A 168 0.12 1.10 1.35
CA ARG A 168 0.04 1.83 2.64
C ARG A 168 1.13 2.89 2.63
N LEU A 169 0.71 4.14 2.82
CA LEU A 169 1.55 5.31 2.86
C LEU A 169 1.01 6.29 3.91
N ASN A 170 1.89 6.81 4.78
CA ASN A 170 1.49 7.64 5.91
C ASN A 170 1.43 9.16 5.59
N LEU A 171 1.48 9.55 4.31
CA LEU A 171 1.58 10.97 3.95
C LEU A 171 0.35 11.81 4.37
N HIS A 172 -0.81 11.19 4.51
CA HIS A 172 -2.04 11.81 5.02
C HIS A 172 -1.92 12.35 6.47
N LYS A 173 -0.85 12.01 7.20
CA LYS A 173 -0.58 12.53 8.55
C LYS A 173 0.04 13.92 8.54
N PHE A 174 0.51 14.39 7.39
CA PHE A 174 1.16 15.70 7.24
C PHE A 174 0.17 16.74 6.69
N ASP A 175 0.51 18.02 6.89
CA ASP A 175 -0.24 19.10 6.22
C ASP A 175 -0.09 19.03 4.69
N ALA A 176 -0.95 19.74 3.96
CA ALA A 176 -1.01 19.65 2.50
C ALA A 176 0.31 20.05 1.79
N ALA A 177 1.06 20.99 2.36
CA ALA A 177 2.32 21.45 1.78
C ALA A 177 3.42 20.39 1.94
N MET A 178 3.60 19.88 3.16
CA MET A 178 4.54 18.80 3.47
C MET A 178 4.15 17.51 2.73
N GLN A 179 2.86 17.18 2.67
CA GLN A 179 2.39 16.03 1.90
C GLN A 179 2.80 16.15 0.42
N ALA A 180 2.51 17.28 -0.24
CA ALA A 180 2.85 17.49 -1.64
C ALA A 180 4.36 17.41 -1.90
N GLN A 181 5.16 17.94 -0.97
CA GLN A 181 6.62 17.88 -1.01
C GLN A 181 7.13 16.43 -0.93
N LEU A 182 6.67 15.65 0.06
CA LEU A 182 7.06 14.25 0.23
C LEU A 182 6.56 13.36 -0.92
N GLU A 183 5.37 13.63 -1.46
CA GLU A 183 4.88 12.99 -2.69
C GLU A 183 5.83 13.28 -3.86
N GLY A 184 6.27 14.53 -4.01
CA GLY A 184 7.24 14.94 -5.03
C GLY A 184 8.55 14.14 -4.97
N TYR A 185 9.05 13.85 -3.78
CA TYR A 185 10.26 13.03 -3.60
C TYR A 185 10.05 11.57 -4.02
N LEU A 186 8.90 10.98 -3.66
CA LEU A 186 8.57 9.62 -4.04
C LEU A 186 8.32 9.50 -5.56
N VAL A 187 7.81 10.56 -6.20
CA VAL A 187 7.70 10.64 -7.66
C VAL A 187 9.08 10.73 -8.31
N ALA A 188 9.99 11.54 -7.75
CA ALA A 188 11.36 11.67 -8.26
C ALA A 188 12.13 10.34 -8.23
N LEU A 189 11.86 9.49 -7.23
CA LEU A 189 12.41 8.14 -7.11
C LEU A 189 11.68 7.08 -7.97
N GLY A 190 10.62 7.46 -8.68
CA GLY A 190 9.81 6.53 -9.49
C GLY A 190 8.92 5.58 -8.66
N ILE A 191 8.80 5.80 -7.35
CA ILE A 191 7.95 5.00 -6.46
C ILE A 191 6.47 5.34 -6.67
N LEU A 192 6.18 6.62 -6.90
CA LEU A 192 4.84 7.12 -7.25
C LEU A 192 4.81 7.69 -8.66
N SER A 193 3.66 7.61 -9.31
CA SER A 193 3.36 8.38 -10.53
C SER A 193 2.88 9.78 -10.17
N LYS A 194 3.10 10.75 -11.06
CA LYS A 194 2.59 12.12 -10.87
C LYS A 194 1.07 12.12 -10.73
N GLY A 195 0.56 12.70 -9.65
CA GLY A 195 -0.88 12.72 -9.35
C GLY A 195 -1.45 11.40 -8.81
N GLN A 196 -0.60 10.41 -8.52
CA GLN A 196 -1.02 9.19 -7.85
C GLN A 196 -1.32 9.47 -6.38
N THR A 197 -2.60 9.69 -6.07
CA THR A 197 -3.08 9.75 -4.70
C THR A 197 -3.40 8.34 -4.23
N LEU A 198 -2.67 7.83 -3.24
CA LEU A 198 -3.00 6.58 -2.53
C LEU A 198 -4.11 6.78 -1.48
N ASN A 199 -4.91 7.84 -1.63
CA ASN A 199 -6.11 8.01 -0.85
C ASN A 199 -7.08 6.85 -1.15
N PRO A 200 -7.75 6.28 -0.14
CA PRO A 200 -8.80 5.29 -0.34
C PRO A 200 -9.90 5.77 -1.29
N GLN A 201 -10.06 7.09 -1.40
CA GLN A 201 -10.93 7.76 -2.36
C GLN A 201 -10.15 8.16 -3.60
N GLU A 202 -10.55 7.53 -4.71
CA GLU A 202 -10.26 7.92 -6.08
C GLU A 202 -8.80 7.86 -6.53
N MET A 203 -8.39 6.70 -7.04
CA MET A 203 -7.45 6.71 -8.16
C MET A 203 -8.17 7.32 -9.37
N ARG A 204 -7.79 8.54 -9.77
CA ARG A 204 -8.07 9.04 -11.11
C ARG A 204 -7.13 8.31 -12.07
N THR A 205 -7.63 7.28 -12.77
CA THR A 205 -6.91 6.72 -13.92
C THR A 205 -6.98 7.75 -15.05
N SER A 206 -5.93 8.56 -15.20
CA SER A 206 -5.64 9.22 -16.46
C SER A 206 -5.08 8.18 -17.42
N ASN A 207 -5.94 7.65 -18.28
CA ASN A 207 -5.60 7.13 -19.61
C ASN A 207 -6.91 6.94 -20.39
N THR A 208 -7.49 8.06 -20.84
CA THR A 208 -8.45 8.05 -21.94
C THR A 208 -7.67 8.23 -23.23
N SER A 209 -7.17 7.12 -23.78
CA SER A 209 -7.04 7.05 -25.24
C SER A 209 -8.45 6.94 -25.81
N ASN A 210 -8.82 7.94 -26.61
CA ASN A 210 -10.08 8.09 -27.33
C ASN A 210 -10.64 6.76 -27.83
N LEU A 211 -11.82 6.39 -27.34
CA LEU A 211 -12.78 5.57 -28.08
C LEU A 211 -14.15 6.22 -27.89
N GLN A 212 -14.52 7.04 -28.88
CA GLN A 212 -15.91 7.44 -29.11
C GLN A 212 -16.75 6.17 -29.37
N PRO A 213 -17.92 6.02 -28.75
CA PRO A 213 -18.87 5.01 -29.20
C PRO A 213 -19.52 5.51 -30.49
N ALA A 214 -19.25 4.83 -31.59
CA ALA A 214 -20.09 4.91 -32.78
C ALA A 214 -21.42 4.22 -32.43
N TYR A 215 -22.47 5.02 -32.29
CA TYR A 215 -23.84 4.54 -32.47
C TYR A 215 -24.08 4.46 -33.97
N GLU A 216 -24.36 3.27 -34.49
CA GLU A 216 -25.11 3.10 -35.73
C GLU A 216 -26.19 2.04 -35.49
N ASP A 217 -27.43 2.50 -35.72
CA ASP A 217 -28.75 1.88 -35.94
C ASP A 217 -29.30 0.79 -35.00
#